data_AF-A0A969C7S7-F1
#
_entry.id   AF-A0A969C7S7-F1
#
_cell.length_a   1.000
_cell.length_b   1.000
_cell.length_c   1.000
_cell.angle_alpha   90.00
_cell.angle_beta   90.00
_cell.angle_gamma   90.00
#
_symmetry.space_group_name_H-M   'P 1'
#
loop_
_entity.id
_entity.type
_entity.pdbx_description
1 polymer ?
#
loop_
_entity_poly.entity_id
_entity_poly.type
_entity_poly.pdbx_seq_one_letter_code
_entity_poly.pdbx_strand_id
1 'polypeptide(L)'
;MAVPPAGSSGFNAPVATPAVAVLASPTAVAEAIEIKGLVQVGGQFNLIIRDPDASTSRTVRVGDVIGGGKVRIRRIDAPDSQDPQVVLEQGGVEIRRAIGV
;
A
#
# COMPACT_ATOMS: atom_id res chain seq x y z
N MET A 1 44.24 -23.58 -53.91
CA MET A 1 43.62 -22.39 -53.30
C MET A 1 42.15 -22.72 -53.07
N ALA A 2 41.78 -23.06 -51.84
CA ALA A 2 40.41 -23.42 -51.46
C ALA A 2 40.01 -22.52 -50.28
N VAL A 3 38.93 -21.76 -50.44
CA VAL A 3 38.27 -21.04 -49.35
C VAL A 3 37.10 -21.89 -48.83
N PRO A 4 36.98 -22.04 -47.51
CA PRO A 4 35.67 -22.22 -46.90
C PRO A 4 35.37 -21.17 -45.81
N PRO A 5 34.08 -21.02 -45.42
CA PRO A 5 33.51 -19.74 -45.00
C PRO A 5 33.07 -19.67 -43.52
N ALA A 6 32.59 -18.49 -43.15
CA ALA A 6 31.58 -18.19 -42.12
C ALA A 6 32.02 -18.18 -40.64
N GLY A 7 31.62 -17.10 -39.95
CA GLY A 7 31.77 -16.95 -38.51
C GLY A 7 31.40 -15.55 -38.02
N SER A 8 30.23 -15.05 -38.42
CA SER A 8 29.60 -13.87 -37.84
C SER A 8 29.21 -14.12 -36.38
N SER A 9 29.78 -13.38 -35.43
CA SER A 9 29.29 -13.35 -34.04
C SER A 9 29.04 -11.91 -33.65
N GLY A 10 27.87 -11.43 -34.04
CA GLY A 10 27.35 -10.11 -33.70
C GLY A 10 26.95 -10.00 -32.23
N PHE A 11 27.03 -8.77 -31.75
CA PHE A 11 26.20 -8.13 -30.73
C PHE A 11 25.91 -8.92 -29.44
N ASN A 12 26.75 -8.68 -28.44
CA ASN A 12 26.37 -8.80 -27.03
C ASN A 12 25.21 -7.83 -26.77
N ALA A 13 23.97 -8.33 -26.83
CA ALA A 13 22.80 -7.56 -26.43
C ALA A 13 22.82 -7.46 -24.89
N PRO A 14 22.77 -6.25 -24.30
CA PRO A 14 22.49 -6.15 -22.88
C PRO A 14 21.10 -6.77 -22.66
N VAL A 15 21.07 -7.82 -21.85
CA VAL A 15 19.84 -8.38 -21.29
C VAL A 15 19.06 -7.22 -20.66
N ALA A 16 18.04 -6.77 -21.37
CA ALA A 16 17.04 -5.89 -20.79
C ALA A 16 16.40 -6.67 -19.65
N THR A 17 16.69 -6.26 -18.41
CA THR A 17 15.93 -6.68 -17.25
C THR A 17 14.46 -6.47 -17.55
N PRO A 18 13.59 -7.46 -17.33
CA PRO A 18 12.16 -7.25 -17.48
C PRO A 18 11.79 -6.15 -16.47
N ALA A 19 11.36 -4.99 -16.98
CA ALA A 19 10.70 -4.00 -16.18
C ALA A 19 9.49 -4.69 -15.56
N VAL A 20 9.55 -4.93 -14.25
CA VAL A 20 8.45 -5.48 -13.48
C VAL A 20 7.29 -4.51 -13.70
N ALA A 21 6.28 -4.94 -14.46
CA ALA A 21 5.04 -4.21 -14.55
C ALA A 21 4.53 -4.04 -13.12
N VAL A 22 4.49 -2.81 -12.63
CA VAL A 22 3.86 -2.49 -11.36
C VAL A 22 2.38 -2.82 -11.52
N LEU A 23 1.99 -4.05 -11.23
CA LEU A 23 0.60 -4.40 -11.03
C LEU A 23 0.11 -3.46 -9.95
N ALA A 24 -0.71 -2.48 -10.33
CA ALA A 24 -1.36 -1.60 -9.38
C ALA A 24 -1.99 -2.50 -8.32
N SER A 25 -1.46 -2.46 -7.10
CA SER A 25 -1.96 -3.33 -6.04
C SER A 25 -3.46 -3.05 -5.90
N PRO A 26 -4.31 -4.07 -5.82
CA PRO A 26 -5.76 -3.88 -5.65
C PRO A 26 -6.09 -3.16 -4.33
N THR A 27 -5.08 -2.95 -3.49
CA THR A 27 -5.06 -2.30 -2.19
C THR A 27 -4.29 -0.97 -2.19
N ALA A 28 -3.86 -0.46 -3.36
CA ALA A 28 -2.99 0.71 -3.46
C ALA A 28 -3.55 1.95 -2.73
N VAL A 29 -4.88 2.12 -2.71
CA VAL A 29 -5.52 3.24 -1.99
C VAL A 29 -5.35 3.08 -0.48
N ALA A 30 -5.63 1.90 0.08
CA ALA A 30 -5.44 1.60 1.50
C ALA A 30 -3.96 1.72 1.92
N GLU A 31 -3.03 1.36 1.04
CA GLU A 31 -1.59 1.51 1.28
C GLU A 31 -1.11 2.95 1.22
N ALA A 32 -1.74 3.79 0.39
CA ALA A 32 -1.42 5.20 0.22
C ALA A 32 -2.05 6.11 1.30
N ILE A 33 -2.97 5.60 2.11
CA ILE A 33 -3.52 6.35 3.25
C ILE A 33 -2.47 6.45 4.35
N GLU A 34 -2.13 7.69 4.73
CA GLU A 34 -1.26 7.96 5.87
C GLU A 34 -2.05 7.83 7.17
N ILE A 35 -1.62 6.93 8.06
CA ILE A 35 -2.21 6.78 9.40
C ILE A 35 -1.34 7.54 10.40
N LYS A 36 -1.79 8.75 10.76
CA LYS A 36 -1.04 9.69 11.62
C LYS A 36 -0.99 9.26 13.08
N GLY A 37 -2.05 8.62 13.57
CA GLY A 37 -2.17 8.32 15.00
C GLY A 37 -3.46 7.62 15.38
N LEU A 38 -3.47 7.08 16.60
CA LEU A 38 -4.66 6.62 17.30
C LEU A 38 -4.90 7.55 18.49
N VAL A 39 -6.13 8.02 18.66
CA VAL A 39 -6.56 8.85 19.78
C VAL A 39 -7.80 8.25 20.42
N GLN A 40 -7.87 8.26 21.74
CA GLN A 40 -9.04 7.78 22.46
C GLN A 40 -9.92 8.97 22.86
N VAL A 41 -11.18 8.98 22.40
CA VAL A 41 -12.15 10.05 22.70
C VAL A 41 -13.39 9.42 23.32
N GLY A 42 -13.70 9.78 24.58
CA GLY A 42 -14.86 9.24 25.29
C GLY A 42 -14.81 7.73 25.50
N GLY A 43 -13.60 7.17 25.68
CA GLY A 43 -13.39 5.72 25.84
C GLY A 43 -13.30 4.94 24.53
N GLN A 44 -13.47 5.60 23.38
CA GLN A 44 -13.46 4.96 22.06
C GLN A 44 -12.23 5.34 21.25
N PHE A 45 -11.63 4.34 20.60
CA PHE A 45 -10.48 4.53 19.74
C PHE A 45 -10.88 5.12 18.39
N ASN A 46 -10.24 6.22 18.05
CA ASN A 46 -10.38 6.94 16.80
C ASN A 46 -9.02 7.03 16.11
N LEU A 47 -9.01 6.91 14.80
CA LEU A 47 -7.83 7.00 13.96
C LEU A 47 -7.75 8.37 13.32
N ILE A 48 -6.56 8.96 13.30
CA ILE A 48 -6.28 10.16 12.52
C ILE A 48 -5.63 9.68 11.22
N ILE A 49 -6.33 9.86 10.11
CA ILE A 49 -5.86 9.46 8.78
C ILE A 49 -5.80 10.65 7.85
N ARG A 50 -4.95 10.56 6.84
CA ARG A 50 -4.93 11.48 5.71
C ARG A 50 -5.01 10.67 4.44
N ASP A 51 -6.07 10.90 3.67
CA ASP A 51 -6.17 10.30 2.35
C ASP A 51 -5.09 10.89 1.42
N PRO A 52 -4.51 10.12 0.51
CA PRO A 52 -3.50 10.61 -0.43
C PRO A 52 -4.02 11.74 -1.32
N ASP A 53 -5.31 11.69 -1.67
CA ASP A 53 -6.01 12.72 -2.44
C ASP A 53 -6.50 13.88 -1.57
N ALA A 54 -6.47 13.76 -0.23
CA ALA A 54 -6.97 14.80 0.67
C ALA A 54 -5.86 15.71 1.19
N SER A 55 -6.10 17.02 1.11
CA SER A 55 -5.15 18.00 1.66
C SER A 55 -5.14 18.03 3.18
N THR A 56 -6.20 17.58 3.85
CA THR A 56 -6.37 17.63 5.31
C THR A 56 -6.45 16.24 5.94
N SER A 57 -6.06 16.15 7.21
CA SER A 57 -6.25 14.94 8.02
C SER A 57 -7.67 14.92 8.61
N ARG A 58 -8.20 13.71 8.84
CA ARG A 58 -9.53 13.49 9.42
C ARG A 58 -9.50 12.38 10.46
N THR A 59 -10.45 12.47 11.39
CA THR A 59 -10.64 11.49 12.44
C THR A 59 -11.74 10.51 12.02
N VAL A 60 -11.42 9.23 12.04
CA VAL A 60 -12.29 8.13 11.59
C VAL A 60 -12.30 7.03 12.64
N ARG A 61 -13.23 6.09 12.54
CA ARG A 61 -13.40 5.00 13.52
C ARG A 61 -13.49 3.65 12.83
N VAL A 62 -13.44 2.57 13.61
CA VAL A 62 -13.74 1.24 13.09
C VAL A 62 -15.16 1.21 12.51
N GLY A 63 -15.30 0.66 11.30
CA GLY A 63 -16.54 0.66 10.52
C GLY A 63 -16.66 1.80 9.51
N ASP A 64 -15.86 2.86 9.66
CA ASP A 64 -15.88 4.01 8.75
C ASP A 64 -15.23 3.69 7.39
N VAL A 65 -15.57 4.49 6.38
CA VAL A 65 -15.11 4.27 5.00
C VAL A 65 -14.30 5.48 4.53
N ILE A 66 -13.07 5.21 4.09
CA ILE A 66 -12.04 6.17 3.70
C ILE A 66 -11.57 5.90 2.26
N GLY A 67 -10.62 6.69 1.76
CA GLY A 67 -10.08 6.53 0.40
C GLY A 67 -11.14 6.76 -0.67
N GLY A 68 -12.05 7.71 -0.46
CA GLY A 68 -13.16 7.99 -1.37
C GLY A 68 -14.22 6.88 -1.44
N GLY A 69 -14.41 6.13 -0.35
CA GLY A 69 -15.41 5.05 -0.28
C GLY A 69 -14.89 3.67 -0.68
N LYS A 70 -13.59 3.55 -0.96
CA LYS A 70 -12.95 2.31 -1.45
C LYS A 70 -12.40 1.44 -0.33
N VAL A 71 -12.07 2.05 0.81
CA VAL A 71 -11.37 1.41 1.91
C VAL A 71 -12.23 1.48 3.16
N ARG A 72 -12.47 0.36 3.83
CA ARG A 72 -13.21 0.30 5.09
C ARG A 72 -12.26 -0.02 6.23
N ILE A 73 -12.45 0.63 7.37
CA ILE A 73 -11.72 0.28 8.59
C ILE A 73 -12.41 -0.92 9.22
N ARG A 74 -11.73 -2.06 9.24
CA ARG A 74 -12.32 -3.31 9.73
C ARG A 74 -12.16 -3.47 11.24
N ARG A 75 -10.97 -3.21 11.75
CA ARG A 75 -10.64 -3.25 13.19
C ARG A 75 -9.27 -2.63 13.48
N ILE A 76 -8.99 -2.45 14.76
CA ILE A 76 -7.66 -2.09 15.27
C ILE A 76 -7.17 -3.28 16.11
N ASP A 77 -5.99 -3.78 15.79
CA ASP A 77 -5.29 -4.84 16.48
C ASP A 77 -4.32 -4.24 17.49
N ALA A 78 -4.33 -4.79 18.70
CA ALA A 78 -3.48 -4.36 19.80
C ALA A 78 -3.42 -2.82 20.02
N PRO A 79 -4.58 -2.12 20.17
CA PRO A 79 -4.62 -0.66 20.28
C PRO A 79 -3.86 -0.10 21.50
N ASP A 80 -3.68 -0.91 22.54
CA ASP A 80 -2.94 -0.59 23.76
C ASP A 80 -1.47 -1.06 23.73
N SER A 81 -1.02 -1.64 22.61
CA SER A 81 0.35 -2.10 22.43
C SER A 81 1.25 -0.99 21.90
N GLN A 82 2.55 -1.23 21.95
CA GLN A 82 3.56 -0.29 21.45
C GLN A 82 3.54 -0.16 19.92
N ASP A 83 3.01 -1.16 19.21
CA ASP A 83 2.80 -1.15 17.76
C ASP A 83 1.33 -1.46 17.44
N PRO A 84 0.43 -0.49 17.58
CA PRO A 84 -0.97 -0.67 17.22
C PRO A 84 -1.09 -0.83 15.70
N GLN A 85 -1.88 -1.80 15.25
CA GLN A 85 -2.07 -2.06 13.83
C GLN A 85 -3.51 -1.86 13.42
N VAL A 86 -3.72 -1.16 12.31
CA VAL A 86 -5.04 -0.95 11.73
C VAL A 86 -5.27 -1.96 10.62
N VAL A 87 -6.39 -2.66 10.70
CA VAL A 87 -6.85 -3.55 9.64
C VAL A 87 -7.81 -2.77 8.76
N LEU A 88 -7.36 -2.45 7.56
CA LEU A 88 -8.13 -1.87 6.48
C LEU A 88 -8.65 -2.97 5.57
N GLU A 89 -9.77 -2.73 4.90
CA GLU A 89 -10.34 -3.64 3.92
C GLU A 89 -10.59 -2.86 2.63
N GLN A 90 -10.03 -3.31 1.51
CA GLN A 90 -10.27 -2.70 0.20
C GLN A 90 -10.70 -3.79 -0.77
N GLY A 91 -11.92 -3.68 -1.29
CA GLY A 91 -12.45 -4.65 -2.26
C GLY A 91 -12.44 -6.10 -1.76
N GLY A 92 -12.61 -6.32 -0.46
CA GLY A 92 -12.59 -7.65 0.17
C GLY A 92 -11.19 -8.17 0.57
N VAL A 93 -10.12 -7.42 0.32
CA VAL A 93 -8.76 -7.75 0.77
C VAL A 93 -8.47 -7.00 2.08
N GLU A 94 -8.01 -7.72 3.11
CA GLU A 94 -7.60 -7.13 4.39
C GLU A 94 -6.12 -6.73 4.36
N ILE A 95 -5.83 -5.49 4.77
CA ILE A 95 -4.49 -4.89 4.80
C ILE A 95 -4.20 -4.43 6.21
N ARG A 96 -3.04 -4.81 6.75
CA ARG A 96 -2.58 -4.36 8.06
C ARG A 96 -1.60 -3.21 7.88
N ARG A 97 -1.84 -2.10 8.58
CA ARG A 97 -1.00 -0.90 8.56
C ARG A 97 -0.61 -0.54 9.99
N ALA A 98 0.68 -0.35 10.22
CA ALA A 98 1.17 0.24 11.45
C ALA A 98 0.80 1.73 11.51
N ILE A 99 0.67 2.27 12.70
CA ILE A 99 0.37 3.69 12.94
C ILE A 99 1.67 4.48 13.07
N GLY A 100 1.77 5.63 12.41
CA GLY A 100 2.91 6.55 12.58
C GLY A 100 4.14 6.25 11.72
N VAL A 101 3.99 5.48 10.63
CA VAL A 101 5.05 5.22 9.62
C VAL A 101 4.95 6.15 8.42
#